data_AF-A0A0F8EVS7-F1
#
_entry.id   AF-A0A0F8EVS7-F1
#
_cell.length_a   1.000
_cell.length_b   1.000
_cell.length_c   1.000
_cell.angle_alpha   90.00
_cell.angle_beta   90.00
_cell.angle_gamma   90.00
#
_symmetry.space_group_name_H-M   'P 1'
#
loop_
_entity.id
_entity.type
_entity.pdbx_description
1 polymer ?
#
loop_
_entity_poly.entity_id
_entity_poly.type
_entity_poly.pdbx_seq_one_letter_code
_entity_poly.pdbx_strand_id
1 'polypeptide(L)' 'MSNVRNEIKAQIVRAGFTMQEVVDRLAEEHDWSDSVSNLSAKLQRESIRYKEVIELADVLGYDIVWQKRRER' A
#
# COMPACT_ATOMS: atom_id res chain seq x y z
N MET A 1 3.75 -16.88 8.27
CA MET A 1 2.73 -15.86 8.59
C MET A 1 2.87 -14.74 7.57
N SER A 2 1.77 -14.33 6.92
CA SER A 2 1.77 -13.11 6.10
C SER A 2 1.91 -11.92 7.06
N ASN A 3 2.93 -11.09 6.89
CA ASN A 3 3.00 -9.80 7.56
C ASN A 3 2.53 -8.70 6.60
N VAL A 4 2.15 -7.54 7.16
CA VAL A 4 1.61 -6.39 6.42
C VAL A 4 2.48 -6.01 5.20
N ARG A 5 3.80 -6.10 5.33
CA ARG A 5 4.75 -5.84 4.24
C ARG A 5 4.53 -6.75 3.03
N ASN A 6 4.42 -8.07 3.24
CA ASN A 6 4.31 -9.02 2.13
C ASN A 6 2.96 -8.91 1.44
N GLU A 7 1.90 -8.64 2.19
CA GLU A 7 0.57 -8.41 1.63
C GLU A 7 0.55 -7.17 0.72
N ILE A 8 1.04 -6.03 1.22
CA ILE A 8 1.11 -4.79 0.44
C ILE A 8 1.98 -4.95 -0.80
N LYS A 9 3.18 -5.56 -0.68
CA LYS A 9 4.04 -5.83 -1.84
C LYS A 9 3.36 -6.71 -2.89
N ALA A 10 2.60 -7.71 -2.45
CA ALA A 10 1.91 -8.60 -3.36
C ALA A 10 0.77 -7.88 -4.10
N GLN A 11 0.08 -6.91 -3.48
CA GLN A 11 -0.91 -6.10 -4.18
C GLN A 11 -0.29 -5.18 -5.23
N ILE A 12 0.84 -4.54 -4.92
CA ILE A 12 1.59 -3.71 -5.88
C ILE A 12 1.95 -4.52 -7.13
N VAL A 13 2.53 -5.71 -6.94
CA VAL A 13 2.91 -6.59 -8.06
C VAL A 13 1.68 -7.10 -8.82
N ARG A 14 0.59 -7.46 -8.13
CA ARG A 14 -0.66 -7.89 -8.77
C ARG A 14 -1.30 -6.82 -9.63
N ALA A 15 -1.18 -5.57 -9.22
CA ALA A 15 -1.66 -4.41 -9.95
C ALA A 15 -0.78 -4.06 -11.18
N GLY A 16 0.33 -4.79 -11.39
CA GLY A 16 1.24 -4.57 -12.51
C GLY A 16 2.22 -3.41 -12.29
N PHE A 17 2.38 -2.95 -11.04
CA PHE A 17 3.30 -1.87 -10.72
C PHE A 17 4.61 -2.37 -10.12
N THR A 18 5.68 -1.65 -10.42
CA THR A 18 6.90 -1.65 -9.63
C THR A 18 6.73 -0.80 -8.38
N MET A 19 7.61 -1.00 -7.39
CA MET A 19 7.60 -0.17 -6.18
C MET A 19 7.88 1.31 -6.47
N GLN A 20 8.69 1.60 -7.49
CA GLN A 20 9.05 2.97 -7.86
C GLN A 20 7.84 3.70 -8.46
N GLU A 21 7.15 3.09 -9.43
CA GLU A 21 5.97 3.69 -10.05
C GLU A 21 4.86 4.00 -9.03
N VAL A 22 4.72 3.18 -7.99
CA VAL A 22 3.78 3.45 -6.89
C VAL A 22 4.18 4.67 -6.08
N VAL A 23 5.44 4.78 -5.66
CA VAL A 23 5.86 5.95 -4.85
C VAL A 23 5.88 7.24 -5.67
N ASP A 24 6.17 7.16 -6.97
CA ASP A 24 6.10 8.31 -7.87
C ASP A 24 4.67 8.83 -7.96
N ARG A 25 3.69 7.94 -8.19
CA ARG A 25 2.26 8.32 -8.20
C ARG A 25 1.77 8.83 -6.86
N LEU A 26 2.16 8.19 -5.76
CA LEU A 26 1.79 8.66 -4.42
C LEU A 26 2.39 10.04 -4.12
N ALA A 27 3.59 10.33 -4.62
CA ALA A 27 4.19 11.66 -4.50
C ALA A 27 3.42 12.70 -5.32
N GLU A 28 3.04 12.37 -6.56
CA GLU A 28 2.29 13.27 -7.45
C GLU A 28 0.85 13.53 -6.99
N GLU A 29 0.13 12.47 -6.56
CA GLU A 29 -1.31 12.53 -6.29
C GLU A 29 -1.63 12.83 -4.82
N HIS A 30 -0.74 12.43 -3.89
CA HIS A 30 -1.01 12.44 -2.44
C HIS A 30 0.09 13.09 -1.59
N ASP A 31 1.07 13.77 -2.21
CA ASP A 31 2.17 14.49 -1.53
C ASP A 31 3.03 13.58 -0.62
N TRP A 32 3.23 12.33 -1.04
CA TRP A 32 4.17 11.43 -0.38
C TRP A 32 5.63 11.77 -0.72
N SER A 33 6.55 11.26 0.10
CA SER A 33 7.94 11.13 -0.35
C SER A 33 8.03 10.10 -1.48
N ASP A 34 8.67 10.51 -2.57
CA ASP A 34 9.05 9.73 -3.77
C ASP A 34 10.07 8.60 -3.51
N SER A 35 10.44 8.36 -2.25
CA SER A 35 11.46 7.37 -1.89
C SER A 35 10.87 6.00 -1.58
N VAL A 36 11.22 5.02 -2.40
CA VAL A 36 10.97 3.57 -2.15
C VAL A 36 11.47 3.14 -0.76
N SER A 37 12.58 3.72 -0.29
CA SER A 37 13.17 3.39 1.01
C SER A 37 12.25 3.78 2.18
N ASN A 38 11.55 4.91 2.05
CA ASN A 38 10.62 5.40 3.07
C ASN A 38 9.41 4.46 3.19
N LEU A 39 8.77 4.10 2.06
CA LEU A 39 7.68 3.12 2.06
C LEU A 39 8.16 1.76 2.60
N SER A 40 9.33 1.28 2.16
CA SER A 40 9.89 0.01 2.62
C SER A 40 10.16 -0.02 4.14
N ALA A 41 10.59 1.12 4.71
CA ALA A 41 10.83 1.27 6.14
C ALA A 41 9.52 1.29 6.94
N LYS A 42 8.49 2.02 6.47
CA LYS A 42 7.14 2.00 7.08
C LYS A 42 6.56 0.59 7.11
N LEU A 43 6.66 -0.14 5.99
CA LEU A 43 6.23 -1.53 5.91
C LEU A 43 7.06 -2.46 6.81
N GLN A 44 8.36 -2.18 7.00
CA GLN A 44 9.20 -2.98 7.90
C GLN A 44 8.78 -2.87 9.35
N ARG A 45 8.52 -1.64 9.77
CA ARG A 45 8.27 -1.28 11.17
C ARG A 45 6.79 -1.35 11.52
N GLU A 46 5.97 -1.81 10.57
CA GLU A 46 4.52 -1.86 10.66
C GLU A 46 3.92 -0.51 11.09
N SER A 47 4.54 0.58 10.63
CA SER A 47 4.20 1.95 10.99
C SER A 47 3.46 2.70 9.87
N ILE A 48 3.00 1.98 8.84
CA ILE A 48 2.14 2.54 7.80
C ILE A 48 0.77 2.87 8.41
N ARG A 49 0.26 4.07 8.14
CA ARG A 49 -1.00 4.55 8.68
C ARG A 49 -2.18 4.10 7.82
N TYR A 50 -3.37 4.05 8.40
CA TYR A 50 -4.58 3.68 7.65
C TYR A 50 -4.85 4.61 6.46
N LYS A 51 -4.70 5.93 6.63
CA LYS A 51 -4.79 6.92 5.53
C LYS A 51 -3.83 6.58 4.38
N GLU A 52 -2.61 6.18 4.71
CA GLU A 52 -1.59 5.83 3.72
C GLU A 52 -1.94 4.55 2.97
N VAL A 53 -2.61 3.60 3.62
CA VAL A 53 -3.13 2.39 2.96
C VAL A 53 -4.29 2.72 2.02
N ILE A 54 -5.16 3.69 2.38
CA ILE A 54 -6.23 4.18 1.49
C ILE A 54 -5.64 4.81 0.24
N GLU A 55 -4.69 5.72 0.37
CA GLU A 55 -4.05 6.40 -0.77
C GLU A 55 -3.29 5.41 -1.65
N LEU A 56 -2.64 4.41 -1.05
CA LEU A 56 -2.03 3.31 -1.79
C LEU A 56 -3.06 2.50 -2.58
N ALA A 57 -4.22 2.20 -1.97
CA ALA A 57 -5.29 1.48 -2.66
C ALA A 57 -5.84 2.29 -3.84
N ASP A 58 -6.03 3.60 -3.66
CA ASP A 58 -6.45 4.55 -4.68
C ASP A 58 -5.51 4.55 -5.90
N VAL A 59 -4.20 4.72 -5.68
CA VAL A 59 -3.17 4.68 -6.74
C VAL A 59 -3.16 3.33 -7.48
N LEU A 60 -3.41 2.23 -6.77
CA LEU A 60 -3.47 0.89 -7.34
C LEU A 60 -4.82 0.56 -7.99
N GLY A 61 -5.83 1.43 -7.89
CA GLY A 61 -7.17 1.21 -8.44
C GLY A 61 -8.01 0.20 -7.66
N TYR A 62 -7.85 0.12 -6.33
CA TYR A 62 -8.61 -0.76 -5.44
C TYR A 62 -9.46 0.00 -4.44
N ASP A 63 -10.62 -0.59 -4.11
CA ASP A 63 -11.43 -0.17 -2.96
C ASP A 63 -11.01 -0.93 -1.69
N ILE A 64 -10.95 -0.21 -0.56
CA ILE A 64 -10.86 -0.82 0.77
C ILE A 64 -12.26 -1.04 1.32
N VAL A 65 -12.66 -2.30 1.49
CA VAL A 65 -13.98 -2.66 1.99
C VAL A 65 -13.94 -3.25 3.39
N TRP A 66 -14.83 -2.78 4.26
CA TRP A 66 -15.12 -3.44 5.53
C TRP A 66 -16.15 -4.54 5.33
N GLN A 67 -15.69 -5.78 5.26
CA GLN A 67 -16.58 -6.93 5.13
C GLN A 67 -16.83 -7.56 6.51
N LYS A 68 -18.10 -7.64 6.92
CA LYS A 68 -18.49 -8.42 8.10
C LYS A 68 -18.09 -9.88 7.89
N ARG A 69 -17.46 -10.50 8.90
CA ARG A 69 -17.16 -11.92 8.88
C ARG A 69 -18.46 -12.70 8.71
N ARG A 70 -18.48 -13.69 7.83
CA ARG A 70 -19.60 -14.62 7.75
C ARG A 70 -19.59 -15.46 9.03
N GLU A 71 -20.75 -15.67 9.63
CA GLU A 71 -20.92 -16.68 10.67
C GLU A 71 -20.47 -18.03 10.08
N ARG A 72 -19.68 -18.80 10.85
CA ARG A 72 -19.08 -20.05 10.38
C ARG A 72 -20.13 -21.13 10.14
#